data_AF-A0A6J4QSJ9-F1
#
_entry.id   AF-A0A6J4QSJ9-F1
#
_cell.length_a   1.000
_cell.length_b   1.000
_cell.length_c   1.000
_cell.angle_alpha   90.00
_cell.angle_beta   90.00
_cell.angle_gamma   90.00
#
_symmetry.space_group_name_H-M   'P 1'
#
loop_
_entity.id
_entity.type
_entity.pdbx_description
1 polymer ?
#
loop_
_entity_poly.entity_id
_entity_poly.type
_entity_poly.pdbx_seq_one_letter_code
_entity_poly.pdbx_strand_id
1 'polypeptide(L)'
;MGAYAVPAVEATIGLGLLTRRFRKPAVIGALLMHAFIMLCVGPFGNNFNSVVWPWNLAMSAFVLLLFWRPTDAPSLSAILYPGRGFSPGFALRTVVLVLFALMPLFSFFGLWDSYLSSSLYSGAGKRGYVLTWDGSEWQSARIGDLAEEELNAPAYPEDRVFKSVFAERWCEEGSENALQRALMGHPEPVLRIDGRFPPLRGERSSKFYGCDDTY
;
A
#
# COMPACT_ATOMS: atom_id res chain seq x y z
N MET A 1 11.79 -13.44 -17.74
CA MET A 1 10.81 -14.51 -17.39
C MET A 1 10.60 -14.68 -15.87
N GLY A 2 11.50 -14.20 -14.99
CA GLY A 2 11.35 -14.35 -13.53
C GLY A 2 10.38 -13.39 -12.81
N ALA A 3 10.00 -12.26 -13.42
CA ALA A 3 9.18 -11.23 -12.74
C ALA A 3 7.78 -11.69 -12.31
N TYR A 4 7.22 -12.69 -13.00
CA TYR A 4 5.89 -13.25 -12.68
C TYR A 4 5.94 -14.52 -11.84
N ALA A 5 7.13 -15.09 -11.59
CA ALA A 5 7.25 -16.35 -10.86
C ALA A 5 6.82 -16.19 -9.39
N VAL A 6 7.24 -15.09 -8.76
CA VAL A 6 6.88 -14.77 -7.37
C VAL A 6 5.35 -14.65 -7.18
N PRO A 7 4.63 -13.77 -7.90
CA PRO A 7 3.18 -13.66 -7.73
C PRO A 7 2.44 -14.94 -8.13
N ALA A 8 2.96 -15.72 -9.08
CA ALA A 8 2.36 -17.01 -9.43
C ALA A 8 2.47 -18.04 -8.28
N VAL A 9 3.62 -18.10 -7.60
CA VAL A 9 3.81 -18.97 -6.42
C VAL A 9 2.88 -18.52 -5.29
N GLU A 10 2.82 -17.23 -4.99
CA GLU A 10 1.92 -16.66 -3.98
C GLU A 10 0.45 -17.00 -4.28
N ALA A 11 0.00 -16.79 -5.52
CA ALA A 11 -1.36 -17.13 -5.94
C ALA A 11 -1.64 -18.63 -5.82
N THR A 12 -0.67 -19.48 -6.17
CA THR A 12 -0.81 -20.94 -6.07
C THR A 12 -0.94 -21.40 -4.62
N ILE A 13 -0.17 -20.82 -3.70
CA ILE A 13 -0.29 -21.07 -2.26
C ILE A 13 -1.68 -20.64 -1.78
N GLY A 14 -2.14 -19.45 -2.15
CA GLY A 14 -3.47 -18.94 -1.82
C GLY A 14 -4.60 -19.85 -2.31
N LEU A 15 -4.56 -20.28 -3.57
CA LEU A 15 -5.50 -21.25 -4.12
C LEU A 15 -5.44 -22.59 -3.39
N GLY A 16 -4.24 -23.04 -3.03
CA GLY A 16 -4.03 -24.25 -2.23
C GLY A 16 -4.75 -24.21 -0.89
N LEU A 17 -4.73 -23.06 -0.19
CA LEU A 17 -5.43 -22.85 1.08
C LEU A 17 -6.96 -22.95 0.96
N LEU A 18 -7.51 -22.55 -0.20
CA LEU A 18 -8.95 -22.67 -0.49
C LEU A 18 -9.39 -24.13 -0.67
N THR A 19 -8.52 -24.98 -1.18
CA THR A 19 -8.85 -26.41 -1.40
C THR A 19 -8.74 -27.23 -0.13
N ARG A 20 -9.57 -28.29 0.00
CA ARG A 20 -9.46 -29.24 1.13
C ARG A 20 -8.25 -30.17 1.00
N ARG A 21 -7.89 -30.55 -0.23
CA ARG A 21 -6.81 -31.51 -0.51
C ARG A 21 -5.42 -30.92 -0.30
N PHE A 22 -5.21 -29.66 -0.68
CA PHE A 22 -3.88 -29.04 -0.65
C PHE A 22 -3.66 -28.09 0.53
N ARG A 23 -4.62 -27.98 1.46
CA ARG A 23 -4.53 -27.02 2.57
C ARG A 23 -3.28 -27.19 3.43
N LYS A 24 -2.96 -28.41 3.90
CA LYS A 24 -1.78 -28.64 4.75
C LYS A 24 -0.46 -28.33 4.02
N PRO A 25 -0.23 -28.84 2.79
CA PRO A 25 0.90 -28.40 1.98
C PRO A 25 0.95 -26.89 1.76
N ALA A 26 -0.18 -26.24 1.51
CA ALA A 26 -0.26 -24.81 1.28
C ALA A 26 0.05 -24.00 2.55
N VAL A 27 -0.37 -24.45 3.74
CA VAL A 27 0.01 -23.83 5.02
C VAL A 27 1.52 -23.92 5.23
N ILE A 28 2.12 -25.09 5.02
CA ILE A 28 3.58 -25.26 5.14
C ILE A 28 4.28 -24.36 4.12
N GLY A 29 3.82 -24.33 2.86
CA GLY A 29 4.36 -23.46 1.82
C GLY A 29 4.27 -21.97 2.19
N ALA A 30 3.14 -21.50 2.70
CA ALA A 30 2.94 -20.14 3.17
C ALA A 30 3.89 -19.78 4.33
N LEU A 31 4.06 -20.68 5.30
CA LEU A 31 4.98 -20.48 6.42
C LEU A 31 6.43 -20.41 5.96
N LEU A 32 6.84 -21.31 5.05
CA LEU A 32 8.18 -21.28 4.47
C LEU A 32 8.41 -19.99 3.66
N MET A 33 7.41 -19.53 2.92
CA MET A 33 7.46 -18.26 2.18
C MET A 33 7.61 -17.07 3.12
N HIS A 34 6.80 -16.96 4.19
CA HIS A 34 6.93 -15.88 5.16
C HIS A 34 8.25 -15.93 5.92
N ALA A 35 8.74 -17.12 6.27
CA ALA A 35 10.07 -17.28 6.87
C ALA A 35 11.19 -16.83 5.90
N PHE A 36 11.07 -17.15 4.62
CA PHE A 36 11.98 -16.70 3.58
C PHE A 36 11.96 -15.16 3.42
N ILE A 37 10.78 -14.55 3.37
CA ILE A 37 10.64 -13.08 3.33
C ILE A 37 11.31 -12.45 4.56
N MET A 38 11.06 -12.99 5.75
CA MET A 38 11.69 -12.53 6.99
C MET A 38 13.20 -12.68 6.98
N LEU A 39 13.75 -13.74 6.36
CA LEU A 39 15.19 -13.92 6.22
C LEU A 39 15.81 -12.88 5.27
N CYS A 40 15.16 -12.60 4.14
CA CYS A 40 15.69 -11.69 3.13
C CYS A 40 15.47 -10.19 3.44
N VAL A 41 14.36 -9.85 4.09
CA VAL A 41 13.91 -8.46 4.30
C VAL A 41 13.91 -8.07 5.77
N GLY A 42 13.91 -9.05 6.68
CA GLY A 42 13.94 -8.81 8.13
C GLY A 42 15.32 -8.39 8.66
N PRO A 43 15.58 -8.59 9.97
CA PRO A 43 16.76 -8.06 10.67
C PRO A 43 18.08 -8.55 10.08
N PHE A 44 18.04 -9.78 9.59
CA PHE A 44 19.19 -10.50 9.09
C PHE A 44 19.43 -10.27 7.58
N GLY A 45 18.58 -9.47 6.94
CA GLY A 45 18.62 -9.16 5.51
C GLY A 45 18.76 -7.66 5.24
N ASN A 46 17.97 -7.15 4.29
CA ASN A 46 18.11 -5.76 3.81
C ASN A 46 17.55 -4.68 4.75
N ASN A 47 16.76 -5.07 5.79
CA ASN A 47 16.18 -4.18 6.80
C ASN A 47 15.61 -2.84 6.26
N PHE A 48 14.91 -2.90 5.13
CA PHE A 48 14.44 -1.69 4.44
C PHE A 48 13.17 -1.09 5.04
N ASN A 49 12.33 -1.93 5.67
CA ASN A 49 11.08 -1.48 6.29
C ASN A 49 10.76 -2.32 7.53
N SER A 50 10.77 -1.67 8.69
CA SER A 50 10.47 -2.26 10.00
C SER A 50 9.04 -2.81 10.11
N VAL A 51 8.07 -2.24 9.39
CA VAL A 51 6.66 -2.65 9.41
C VAL A 51 6.46 -4.04 8.77
N VAL A 52 7.36 -4.47 7.88
CA VAL A 52 7.27 -5.77 7.20
C VAL A 52 7.34 -6.93 8.18
N TRP A 53 7.97 -6.73 9.33
CA TRP A 53 8.29 -7.77 10.31
C TRP A 53 7.08 -8.18 11.15
N PRO A 54 6.43 -7.25 11.90
CA PRO A 54 5.21 -7.57 12.62
C PRO A 54 4.12 -8.03 11.64
N TRP A 55 4.10 -7.50 10.41
CA TRP A 55 3.15 -7.93 9.40
C TRP A 55 3.37 -9.39 8.96
N ASN A 56 4.58 -9.80 8.58
CA ASN A 56 4.84 -11.20 8.17
C ASN A 56 4.62 -12.18 9.32
N LEU A 57 4.93 -11.77 10.56
CA LEU A 57 4.64 -12.57 11.75
C LEU A 57 3.13 -12.74 11.96
N ALA A 58 2.36 -11.66 11.82
CA ALA A 58 0.90 -11.70 11.90
C ALA A 58 0.28 -12.57 10.80
N MET A 59 0.77 -12.46 9.56
CA MET A 59 0.29 -13.31 8.44
C MET A 59 0.57 -14.79 8.69
N SER A 60 1.77 -15.11 9.20
CA SER A 60 2.13 -16.49 9.60
C SER A 60 1.20 -17.03 10.70
N ALA A 61 0.89 -16.20 11.70
CA ALA A 61 -0.07 -16.55 12.75
C ALA A 61 -1.48 -16.77 12.19
N PHE A 62 -1.95 -15.91 11.28
CA PHE A 62 -3.26 -16.07 10.63
C PHE A 62 -3.33 -17.35 9.79
N VAL A 63 -2.28 -17.70 9.05
CA VAL A 63 -2.22 -18.95 8.30
C VAL A 63 -2.40 -20.16 9.24
N LEU A 64 -1.71 -20.16 10.39
CA LEU A 64 -1.84 -21.24 11.38
C LEU A 64 -3.23 -21.27 12.01
N LEU A 65 -3.73 -20.13 12.49
CA LEU A 65 -5.00 -20.06 13.21
C LEU A 65 -6.19 -20.39 12.30
N LEU A 66 -6.19 -19.91 11.06
CA LEU A 66 -7.33 -20.03 10.14
C LEU A 66 -7.31 -21.34 9.34
N PHE A 67 -6.13 -21.91 9.04
CA PHE A 67 -6.02 -23.01 8.07
C PHE A 67 -5.35 -24.29 8.59
N TRP A 68 -4.71 -24.28 9.76
CA TRP A 68 -4.00 -25.48 10.28
C TRP A 68 -4.94 -26.61 10.68
N ARG A 69 -6.04 -26.27 11.39
CA ARG A 69 -7.04 -27.25 11.81
C ARG A 69 -8.22 -27.24 10.84
N PRO A 70 -8.65 -28.41 10.33
CA PRO A 70 -9.90 -28.49 9.60
C PRO A 70 -11.05 -28.26 10.60
N THR A 71 -11.56 -27.04 10.69
CA THR A 71 -12.97 -26.84 11.05
C THR A 71 -13.79 -27.43 9.91
N ASP A 72 -14.96 -28.01 10.19
CA ASP A 72 -15.93 -28.41 9.16
C ASP A 72 -16.18 -27.20 8.25
N ALA A 73 -15.45 -27.15 7.14
CA ALA A 73 -15.30 -25.91 6.41
C ALA A 73 -16.65 -25.61 5.76
N PRO A 74 -17.29 -24.46 6.05
CA PRO A 74 -18.51 -24.07 5.37
C PRO A 74 -18.25 -24.14 3.87
N SER A 75 -19.13 -24.82 3.14
CA SER A 75 -19.06 -24.83 1.67
C SER A 75 -19.06 -23.40 1.14
N LEU A 76 -18.53 -23.16 -0.06
CA LEU A 76 -18.69 -21.86 -0.73
C LEU A 76 -20.17 -21.42 -0.77
N SER A 77 -21.10 -22.38 -0.86
CA SER A 77 -22.53 -22.13 -0.75
C SER A 77 -22.98 -21.67 0.65
N ALA A 78 -22.30 -22.02 1.73
CA ALA A 78 -22.59 -21.50 3.07
C ALA A 78 -22.04 -20.07 3.29
N ILE A 79 -21.09 -19.63 2.44
CA ILE A 79 -20.59 -18.24 2.41
C ILE A 79 -21.54 -17.37 1.56
N LEU A 80 -21.97 -17.88 0.39
CA LEU A 80 -22.82 -17.15 -0.55
C LEU A 80 -24.33 -17.21 -0.23
N TYR A 81 -24.79 -18.31 0.36
CA TYR A 81 -26.18 -18.56 0.73
C TYR A 81 -26.27 -19.00 2.21
N PRO A 82 -26.07 -18.07 3.15
CA PRO A 82 -26.47 -18.31 4.52
C PRO A 82 -28.01 -18.40 4.50
N GLY A 83 -28.58 -19.43 5.13
CA GLY A 83 -30.03 -19.65 5.14
C GLY A 83 -30.82 -18.39 5.47
N ARG A 84 -32.07 -18.35 4.97
CA ARG A 84 -33.02 -17.22 4.79
C ARG A 84 -33.30 -16.26 5.99
N GLY A 85 -32.55 -16.31 7.08
CA GLY A 85 -32.72 -15.44 8.25
C GLY A 85 -31.69 -14.31 8.32
N PHE A 86 -32.17 -13.08 8.47
CA PHE A 86 -31.37 -11.91 8.85
C PHE A 86 -30.84 -12.08 10.29
N SER A 87 -29.74 -12.82 10.43
CA SER A 87 -28.98 -12.88 11.67
C SER A 87 -27.91 -11.78 11.69
N PRO A 88 -27.52 -11.23 12.86
CA PRO A 88 -26.43 -10.27 12.96
C PRO A 88 -25.12 -10.77 12.33
N GLY A 89 -24.90 -12.09 12.35
CA GLY A 89 -23.76 -12.73 11.69
C GLY A 89 -23.78 -12.65 10.16
N PHE A 90 -24.96 -12.53 9.53
CA PHE A 90 -25.06 -12.32 8.08
C PHE A 90 -24.63 -10.90 7.69
N ALA A 91 -25.13 -9.88 8.39
CA ALA A 91 -24.80 -8.49 8.10
C ALA A 91 -23.28 -8.24 8.20
N LEU A 92 -22.65 -8.71 9.29
CA LEU A 92 -21.20 -8.58 9.47
C LEU A 92 -20.41 -9.27 8.34
N ARG A 93 -20.79 -10.49 7.94
CA ARG A 93 -20.14 -11.21 6.83
C ARG A 93 -20.27 -10.46 5.52
N THR A 94 -21.47 -9.96 5.20
CA THR A 94 -21.69 -9.17 3.98
C THR A 94 -20.85 -7.90 4.00
N VAL A 95 -20.77 -7.19 5.13
CA VAL A 95 -19.92 -6.01 5.28
C VAL A 95 -18.45 -6.36 5.05
N VAL A 96 -17.94 -7.44 5.65
CA VAL A 96 -16.55 -7.89 5.46
C VAL A 96 -16.29 -8.24 3.99
N LEU A 97 -17.20 -8.97 3.33
CA LEU A 97 -17.05 -9.30 1.91
C LEU A 97 -17.04 -8.05 1.02
N VAL A 98 -17.96 -7.12 1.26
CA VAL A 98 -17.97 -5.84 0.52
C VAL A 98 -16.66 -5.09 0.75
N LEU A 99 -16.22 -4.95 2.00
CA LEU A 99 -15.03 -4.17 2.34
C LEU A 99 -13.72 -4.75 1.80
N PHE A 100 -13.56 -6.08 1.79
CA PHE A 100 -12.29 -6.70 1.42
C PHE A 100 -12.28 -7.32 0.01
N ALA A 101 -13.44 -7.61 -0.59
CA ALA A 101 -13.51 -8.15 -1.95
C ALA A 101 -14.01 -7.14 -2.99
N LEU A 102 -14.96 -6.27 -2.64
CA LEU A 102 -15.57 -5.33 -3.60
C LEU A 102 -14.93 -3.94 -3.55
N MET A 103 -14.74 -3.37 -2.35
CA MET A 103 -14.18 -2.02 -2.18
C MET A 103 -12.79 -1.82 -2.83
N PRO A 104 -11.85 -2.79 -2.81
CA PRO A 104 -10.56 -2.64 -3.50
C PRO A 104 -10.68 -2.33 -5.00
N LEU A 105 -11.74 -2.79 -5.67
CA LEU A 105 -11.98 -2.53 -7.10
C LEU A 105 -12.24 -1.05 -7.38
N PHE A 106 -12.76 -0.31 -6.41
CA PHE A 106 -13.00 1.13 -6.54
C PHE A 106 -11.71 1.95 -6.56
N SER A 107 -10.58 1.38 -6.13
CA SER A 107 -9.27 2.07 -6.22
C SER A 107 -8.76 2.23 -7.65
N PHE A 108 -9.20 1.37 -8.58
CA PHE A 108 -8.92 1.55 -10.01
C PHE A 108 -9.51 2.86 -10.55
N PHE A 109 -10.59 3.35 -9.93
CA PHE A 109 -11.26 4.60 -10.28
C PHE A 109 -10.86 5.77 -9.36
N GLY A 110 -9.92 5.56 -8.43
CA GLY A 110 -9.52 6.58 -7.45
C GLY A 110 -10.59 6.89 -6.39
N LEU A 111 -11.61 6.03 -6.26
CA LEU A 111 -12.70 6.18 -5.28
C LEU A 111 -12.41 5.46 -3.95
N TRP A 112 -11.31 4.71 -3.89
CA TRP A 112 -10.84 4.02 -2.69
C TRP A 112 -9.32 4.08 -2.59
N ASP A 113 -8.83 4.10 -1.36
CA ASP A 113 -7.40 4.30 -1.11
C ASP A 113 -6.54 3.13 -1.58
N SER A 114 -5.35 3.45 -2.08
CA SER A 114 -4.37 2.48 -2.57
C SER A 114 -4.06 1.39 -1.54
N TYR A 115 -3.73 1.79 -0.30
CA TYR A 115 -3.28 0.84 0.73
C TYR A 115 -4.42 -0.05 1.24
N LEU A 116 -5.66 0.47 1.29
CA LEU A 116 -6.84 -0.34 1.62
C LEU A 116 -7.24 -1.32 0.51
N SER A 117 -6.62 -1.20 -0.67
CA SER A 117 -6.87 -2.04 -1.84
C SER A 117 -5.78 -3.06 -2.10
N SER A 118 -4.92 -3.32 -1.10
CA SER A 118 -3.75 -4.18 -1.23
C SER A 118 -2.79 -3.75 -2.35
N SER A 119 -2.75 -2.44 -2.68
CA SER A 119 -1.86 -1.88 -3.70
C SER A 119 -0.46 -1.56 -3.16
N LEU A 120 -0.23 -1.77 -1.86
CA LEU A 120 1.09 -1.62 -1.27
C LEU A 120 2.07 -2.56 -2.00
N TYR A 121 3.20 -2.03 -2.49
CA TYR A 121 4.19 -2.73 -3.33
C TYR A 121 3.76 -3.15 -4.74
N SER A 122 2.54 -2.84 -5.18
CA SER A 122 2.14 -3.06 -6.59
C SER A 122 2.85 -2.16 -7.61
N GLY A 123 3.51 -1.09 -7.15
CA GLY A 123 4.08 -0.04 -8.01
C GLY A 123 3.02 0.87 -8.68
N ALA A 124 1.73 0.57 -8.54
CA ALA A 124 0.63 1.29 -9.18
C ALA A 124 0.22 2.58 -8.45
N GLY A 125 0.67 2.76 -7.20
CA GLY A 125 0.36 3.94 -6.38
C GLY A 125 0.82 5.26 -6.99
N LYS A 126 0.24 6.36 -6.51
CA LYS A 126 0.64 7.73 -6.86
C LYS A 126 1.99 8.07 -6.26
N ARG A 127 2.69 9.05 -6.83
CA ARG A 127 4.00 9.50 -6.35
C ARG A 127 4.00 11.02 -6.20
N GLY A 128 4.40 11.51 -5.04
CA GLY A 128 4.60 12.93 -4.77
C GLY A 128 6.08 13.31 -4.87
N TYR A 129 6.36 14.37 -5.62
CA TYR A 129 7.67 14.98 -5.78
C TYR A 129 7.58 16.46 -5.41
N VAL A 130 8.50 16.95 -4.61
CA VAL A 130 8.65 18.37 -4.29
C VAL A 130 9.80 18.92 -5.12
N LEU A 131 9.52 19.97 -5.88
CA LEU A 131 10.48 20.70 -6.69
C LEU A 131 10.89 21.97 -5.93
N THR A 132 12.17 22.08 -5.61
CA THR A 132 12.74 23.25 -4.92
C THR A 132 13.91 23.80 -5.71
N TRP A 133 14.06 25.11 -5.73
CA TRP A 133 15.21 25.76 -6.34
C TRP A 133 16.34 25.95 -5.32
N ASP A 134 17.56 25.54 -5.65
CA ASP A 134 18.73 25.66 -4.77
C ASP A 134 19.59 26.92 -5.02
N GLY A 135 19.18 27.76 -5.99
CA GLY A 135 19.95 28.92 -6.47
C GLY A 135 20.53 28.73 -7.87
N SER A 136 20.76 27.48 -8.28
CA SER A 136 21.37 27.13 -9.57
C SER A 136 20.53 26.15 -10.41
N GLU A 137 19.89 25.18 -9.77
CA GLU A 137 19.11 24.13 -10.42
C GLU A 137 17.84 23.76 -9.63
N TRP A 138 16.90 23.13 -10.34
CA TRP A 138 15.71 22.55 -9.72
C TRP A 138 16.05 21.19 -9.12
N GLN A 139 15.96 21.08 -7.81
CA GLN A 139 16.08 19.83 -7.08
C GLN A 139 14.70 19.18 -6.95
N SER A 140 14.64 17.87 -7.19
CA SER A 140 13.43 17.08 -7.01
C SER A 140 13.60 16.10 -5.86
N ALA A 141 12.82 16.26 -4.80
CA ALA A 141 12.78 15.34 -3.67
C ALA A 141 11.49 14.53 -3.71
N ARG A 142 11.58 13.20 -3.63
CA ARG A 142 10.40 12.34 -3.59
C ARG A 142 9.92 12.17 -2.15
N ILE A 143 8.66 12.49 -1.87
CA ILE A 143 8.07 12.38 -0.52
C ILE A 143 8.16 10.94 0.01
N GLY A 144 8.06 9.95 -0.89
CA GLY A 144 8.24 8.53 -0.54
C GLY A 144 9.63 8.22 0.04
N ASP A 145 10.68 8.79 -0.56
CA ASP A 145 12.05 8.51 -0.17
C ASP A 145 12.37 9.19 1.17
N LEU A 146 11.86 10.42 1.39
CA LEU A 146 11.91 11.08 2.71
C LEU A 146 11.21 10.26 3.80
N ALA A 147 10.02 9.72 3.53
CA ALA A 147 9.31 8.91 4.50
C ALA A 147 10.06 7.61 4.84
N GLU A 148 10.73 6.99 3.85
CA GLU A 148 11.55 5.81 4.06
C GLU A 148 12.81 6.12 4.89
N GLU A 149 13.43 7.29 4.70
CA GLU A 149 14.58 7.72 5.49
C GLU A 149 14.20 8.05 6.94
N GLU A 150 13.11 8.81 7.14
CA GLU A 150 12.74 9.32 8.47
C GLU A 150 11.95 8.32 9.31
N LEU A 151 11.03 7.58 8.68
CA LEU A 151 10.08 6.70 9.35
C LEU A 151 10.37 5.22 9.12
N ASN A 152 11.33 4.89 8.24
CA ASN A 152 11.59 3.52 7.79
C ASN A 152 10.31 2.83 7.26
N ALA A 153 9.43 3.62 6.63
CA ALA A 153 8.13 3.19 6.14
C ALA A 153 7.73 3.98 4.88
N PRO A 154 7.03 3.34 3.92
CA PRO A 154 6.64 4.00 2.69
C PRO A 154 5.53 5.04 2.93
N ALA A 155 5.66 6.21 2.29
CA ALA A 155 4.64 7.26 2.35
C ALA A 155 3.26 6.79 1.85
N TYR A 156 2.18 7.28 2.46
CA TYR A 156 0.82 6.96 2.05
C TYR A 156 0.47 7.64 0.69
N PRO A 157 0.16 6.87 -0.38
CA PRO A 157 0.23 7.37 -1.75
C PRO A 157 -1.09 8.01 -2.22
N GLU A 158 -1.56 9.03 -1.50
CA GLU A 158 -2.79 9.77 -1.86
C GLU A 158 -2.59 11.29 -1.86
N ASP A 159 -3.29 11.97 -2.78
CA ASP A 159 -3.15 13.41 -3.04
C ASP A 159 -3.31 14.23 -1.76
N ARG A 160 -4.31 13.88 -0.94
CA ARG A 160 -4.58 14.56 0.33
C ARG A 160 -3.39 14.49 1.30
N VAL A 161 -2.69 13.36 1.34
CA VAL A 161 -1.54 13.18 2.23
C VAL A 161 -0.34 13.93 1.67
N PHE A 162 -0.08 13.83 0.37
CA PHE A 162 1.00 14.58 -0.26
C PHE A 162 0.82 16.09 -0.14
N LYS A 163 -0.40 16.60 -0.34
CA LYS A 163 -0.72 18.02 -0.16
C LYS A 163 -0.54 18.45 1.30
N SER A 164 -1.04 17.67 2.25
CA SER A 164 -0.89 17.98 3.69
C SER A 164 0.58 18.04 4.11
N VAL A 165 1.37 17.03 3.73
CA VAL A 165 2.81 16.98 4.04
C VAL A 165 3.57 18.12 3.36
N PHE A 166 3.21 18.43 2.12
CA PHE A 166 3.81 19.54 1.39
C PHE A 166 3.48 20.90 2.02
N ALA A 167 2.22 21.11 2.39
CA ALA A 167 1.75 22.33 3.05
C ALA A 167 2.50 22.57 4.37
N GLU A 168 2.53 21.54 5.23
CA GLU A 168 3.13 21.60 6.56
C GLU A 168 4.66 21.80 6.51
N ARG A 169 5.36 21.15 5.58
CA ARG A 169 6.83 21.13 5.58
C ARG A 169 7.50 22.14 4.65
N TRP A 170 6.82 22.59 3.59
CA TRP A 170 7.40 23.51 2.60
C TRP A 170 6.66 24.83 2.44
N CYS A 171 5.39 24.90 2.84
CA CYS A 171 4.54 26.09 2.65
C CYS A 171 4.13 26.76 3.96
N GLU A 172 4.67 26.33 5.10
CA GLU A 172 4.44 27.01 6.37
C GLU A 172 5.03 28.43 6.31
N GLU A 173 4.12 29.41 6.29
CA GLU A 173 4.42 30.83 6.22
C GLU A 173 5.13 31.27 7.50
N GLY A 174 6.27 31.96 7.36
CA GLY A 174 7.09 32.38 8.50
C GLY A 174 8.08 31.34 9.04
N SER A 175 8.13 30.14 8.46
CA SER A 175 9.23 29.19 8.74
C SER A 175 10.59 29.80 8.34
N GLU A 176 11.68 29.43 9.04
CA GLU A 176 13.04 29.91 8.70
C GLU A 176 13.38 29.66 7.23
N ASN A 177 12.96 28.49 6.71
CA ASN A 177 13.14 28.11 5.32
C ASN A 177 12.34 29.01 4.35
N ALA A 178 11.11 29.40 4.69
CA ALA A 178 10.32 30.33 3.88
C ALA A 178 10.93 31.74 3.87
N LEU A 179 11.34 32.24 5.04
CA LEU A 179 11.98 33.55 5.17
C LEU A 179 13.30 33.61 4.41
N GLN A 180 14.12 32.56 4.52
CA GLN A 180 15.41 32.47 3.85
C GLN A 180 15.28 32.38 2.33
N ARG A 181 14.26 31.67 1.81
CA ARG A 181 13.94 31.65 0.38
C ARG A 181 13.52 33.02 -0.14
N ALA A 182 12.66 33.72 0.60
CA ALA A 182 12.21 35.07 0.25
C ALA A 182 13.39 36.07 0.25
N LEU A 183 14.28 35.98 1.23
CA LEU A 183 15.50 36.80 1.30
C LEU A 183 16.46 36.54 0.14
N MET A 184 16.58 35.29 -0.32
CA MET A 184 17.43 34.91 -1.46
C MET A 184 16.75 35.08 -2.82
N GLY A 185 15.49 35.53 -2.87
CA GLY A 185 14.72 35.68 -4.11
C GLY A 185 14.47 34.36 -4.84
N HIS A 186 14.45 33.24 -4.12
CA HIS A 186 14.20 31.92 -4.71
C HIS A 186 12.70 31.73 -5.00
N PRO A 187 12.35 31.03 -6.10
CA PRO A 187 10.96 30.73 -6.41
C PRO A 187 10.35 29.81 -5.35
N GLU A 188 9.03 29.89 -5.25
CA GLU A 188 8.25 29.01 -4.37
C GLU A 188 8.37 27.54 -4.78
N PRO A 189 8.27 26.62 -3.80
CA PRO A 189 8.36 25.20 -4.07
C PRO A 189 7.09 24.74 -4.78
N VAL A 190 7.21 23.71 -5.61
CA VAL A 190 6.08 23.17 -6.37
C VAL A 190 5.93 21.68 -6.07
N LEU A 191 4.72 21.25 -5.72
CA LEU A 191 4.38 19.85 -5.56
C LEU A 191 3.91 19.26 -6.89
N ARG A 192 4.64 18.28 -7.40
CA ARG A 192 4.24 17.44 -8.53
C ARG A 192 3.71 16.11 -8.03
N ILE A 193 2.45 15.79 -8.32
CA ILE A 193 1.86 14.47 -8.08
C ILE A 193 1.70 13.73 -9.40
N ASP A 194 2.42 12.63 -9.52
CA ASP A 194 2.23 11.67 -10.60
C ASP A 194 1.11 10.69 -10.21
N GLY A 195 0.10 10.63 -11.06
CA GLY A 195 -1.06 9.76 -10.95
C GLY A 195 -0.69 8.28 -11.06
N ARG A 196 -1.69 7.42 -10.86
CA ARG A 196 -1.52 5.97 -10.95
C ARG A 196 -1.12 5.55 -12.36
N PHE A 197 -0.43 4.42 -12.47
CA PHE A 197 -0.13 3.83 -13.77
C PHE A 197 -1.43 3.23 -14.36
N PRO A 198 -1.96 3.76 -15.47
CA PRO A 198 -3.19 3.22 -16.05
C PRO A 198 -2.91 1.84 -16.66
N PRO A 199 -3.83 0.87 -16.57
CA PRO A 199 -3.64 -0.45 -17.16
C PRO A 199 -3.58 -0.43 -18.71
N LEU A 200 -4.04 0.65 -19.36
CA LEU A 200 -4.19 0.73 -20.84
C LEU A 200 -3.47 1.91 -21.49
N ARG A 201 -3.07 2.93 -20.71
CA ARG A 201 -2.48 4.18 -21.21
C ARG A 201 -1.09 4.25 -20.58
N GLY A 202 -0.04 3.96 -21.35
CA GLY A 202 1.33 3.76 -20.83
C GLY A 202 2.00 4.99 -20.20
N GLU A 203 1.25 6.04 -19.86
CA GLU A 203 1.74 7.30 -19.30
C GLU A 203 0.95 7.69 -18.04
N ARG A 204 1.66 8.17 -17.03
CA ARG A 204 1.06 8.72 -15.81
C ARG A 204 0.65 10.17 -16.05
N SER A 205 -0.53 10.55 -15.58
CA SER A 205 -0.91 11.97 -15.53
C SER A 205 -0.13 12.68 -14.43
N SER A 206 0.47 13.82 -14.70
CA SER A 206 1.11 14.66 -13.67
C SER A 206 0.25 15.89 -13.37
N LYS A 207 0.13 16.24 -12.10
CA LYS A 207 -0.51 17.48 -11.62
C LYS A 207 0.48 18.27 -10.78
N PHE A 208 0.46 19.59 -10.90
CA PHE A 208 1.32 20.51 -10.18
C PHE A 208 0.46 21.35 -9.23
N TYR A 209 0.98 21.64 -8.05
CA TYR A 209 0.32 22.40 -7.00
C TYR A 209 1.35 23.35 -6.37
N GLY A 210 0.99 24.63 -6.24
CA GLY A 210 1.73 25.60 -5.44
C GLY A 210 1.30 25.56 -3.97
N CYS A 211 1.84 26.47 -3.15
CA CYS A 211 1.45 26.58 -1.75
C CYS A 211 -0.02 26.98 -1.56
N ASP A 212 -0.54 27.83 -2.45
CA ASP A 212 -1.95 28.26 -2.43
C ASP A 212 -2.94 27.14 -2.77
N ASP A 213 -2.51 26.09 -3.49
CA ASP A 213 -3.38 25.00 -3.96
C ASP A 213 -3.56 23.85 -2.95
N THR A 214 -3.01 24.02 -1.74
CA THR A 214 -2.89 22.96 -0.73
C THR A 214 -3.91 23.05 0.41
N TYR A 215 -4.65 24.16 0.49
CA TYR A 215 -5.71 24.43 1.47
C TYR A 215 -7.13 24.20 0.90
#